data_AF-A0A3B9CZQ1-F1
#
_entry.id   AF-A0A3B9CZQ1-F1
#
_cell.length_a   1.000
_cell.length_b   1.000
_cell.length_c   1.000
_cell.angle_alpha   90.00
_cell.angle_beta   90.00
_cell.angle_gamma   90.00
#
_symmetry.space_group_name_H-M   'P 1'
#
loop_
_entity.id
_entity.type
_entity.pdbx_description
1 polymer ?
#
loop_
_entity_poly.entity_id
_entity_poly.type
_entity_poly.pdbx_seq_one_letter_code
_entity_poly.pdbx_strand_id
1 'polypeptide(L)'
;NKPFWLQWVGTNLAATYCLHLQAAMSHARWPAIHCNHMYPEQFVVEPFVVCNGMADVPDSPGIGVTVDWDVVEEYRVDPMAKPYPFPGLLLRLDWPSGATSWFTHAQQMWDTFQAGDLPAFMEGVNLTRVEDDGSEEWQALYERAGRHPVHA
;
A
#
# COMPACT_ATOMS: atom_id res chain seq x y z
N ASN A 1 12.49 -11.15 27.09
CA ASN A 1 12.15 -9.87 27.73
C ASN A 1 12.37 -8.64 26.83
N LYS A 2 11.85 -8.65 25.61
CA LYS A 2 11.63 -7.41 24.83
C LYS A 2 10.23 -7.51 24.23
N PRO A 3 9.25 -6.68 24.63
CA PRO A 3 7.98 -6.64 23.94
C PRO A 3 8.20 -6.15 22.51
N PHE A 4 7.38 -6.61 21.58
CA PHE A 4 7.41 -6.17 20.20
C PHE A 4 5.98 -6.08 19.66
N TRP A 5 5.84 -5.31 18.59
CA TRP A 5 4.61 -5.21 17.82
C TRP A 5 4.86 -5.78 16.42
N LEU A 6 3.80 -6.20 15.74
CA LEU A 6 3.90 -6.83 14.43
C LEU A 6 3.40 -5.88 13.33
N GLN A 7 4.27 -5.67 12.33
CA GLN A 7 3.92 -4.99 11.08
C GLN A 7 3.86 -6.04 9.98
N TRP A 8 2.65 -6.31 9.49
CA TRP A 8 2.42 -7.25 8.40
C TRP A 8 1.41 -6.66 7.43
N VAL A 9 1.91 -5.80 6.54
CA VAL A 9 1.09 -5.13 5.52
C VAL A 9 0.73 -6.10 4.40
N GLY A 10 -0.53 -6.19 4.05
CA GLY A 10 -1.00 -7.04 2.95
C GLY A 10 -2.51 -7.23 2.95
N THR A 11 -3.00 -8.21 2.21
CA THR A 11 -4.43 -8.55 2.16
C THR A 11 -4.93 -9.20 3.45
N ASN A 12 -6.23 -9.50 3.54
CA ASN A 12 -6.81 -10.24 4.66
C ASN A 12 -6.08 -11.57 4.93
N LEU A 13 -5.54 -12.24 3.91
CA LEU A 13 -4.75 -13.46 4.09
C LEU A 13 -3.51 -13.21 4.98
N ALA A 14 -2.77 -12.14 4.68
CA ALA A 14 -1.58 -11.73 5.42
C ALA A 14 -1.94 -11.27 6.84
N ALA A 15 -3.04 -10.52 6.99
CA ALA A 15 -3.53 -10.06 8.28
C ALA A 15 -3.93 -11.24 9.18
N THR A 16 -4.68 -12.22 8.65
CA THR A 16 -5.09 -13.42 9.39
C THR A 16 -3.89 -14.29 9.78
N TYR A 17 -2.92 -14.45 8.89
CA TYR A 17 -1.66 -15.10 9.25
C TYR A 17 -0.95 -14.40 10.41
N CYS A 18 -0.94 -13.06 10.41
CA CYS A 18 -0.36 -12.28 11.50
C CYS A 18 -1.14 -12.42 12.83
N LEU A 19 -2.45 -12.69 12.80
CA LEU A 19 -3.23 -13.02 14.01
C LEU A 19 -2.72 -14.32 14.67
N HIS A 20 -2.48 -15.37 13.89
CA HIS A 20 -1.91 -16.63 14.38
C HIS A 20 -0.52 -16.41 15.01
N LEU A 21 0.34 -15.62 14.37
CA LEU A 21 1.64 -15.26 14.92
C LEU A 21 1.51 -14.50 16.24
N GLN A 22 0.63 -13.51 16.30
CA GLN A 22 0.36 -12.73 17.52
C GLN A 22 -0.12 -13.62 18.67
N ALA A 23 -1.02 -14.57 18.39
CA ALA A 23 -1.55 -15.49 19.40
C ALA A 23 -0.47 -16.42 19.97
N ALA A 24 0.49 -16.85 19.15
CA ALA A 24 1.56 -17.76 19.57
C ALA A 24 2.74 -17.05 20.28
N MET A 25 2.93 -15.76 20.02
CA MET A 25 4.11 -15.02 20.48
C MET A 25 3.88 -14.35 21.85
N SER A 26 4.47 -14.92 22.91
CA SER A 26 4.32 -14.46 24.30
C SER A 26 4.68 -12.99 24.57
N HIS A 27 5.50 -12.38 23.73
CA HIS A 27 5.98 -11.00 23.83
C HIS A 27 5.35 -10.05 22.79
N ALA A 28 4.46 -10.54 21.92
CA ALA A 28 3.73 -9.70 21.00
C ALA A 28 2.74 -8.81 21.79
N ARG A 29 2.71 -7.53 21.48
CA ARG A 29 1.85 -6.52 22.10
C ARG A 29 1.28 -5.62 21.01
N TRP A 30 0.15 -4.99 21.34
CA TRP A 30 -0.43 -3.96 20.48
C TRP A 30 0.46 -2.73 20.36
N PRO A 31 0.35 -1.99 19.24
CA PRO A 31 -0.58 -2.22 18.10
C PRO A 31 -0.11 -3.33 17.15
N ALA A 32 -0.94 -3.70 16.17
CA ALA A 32 -0.51 -4.45 15.00
C ALA A 32 -0.90 -3.68 13.73
N ILE A 33 -0.01 -3.66 12.74
CA ILE A 33 -0.21 -2.89 11.51
C ILE A 33 -0.42 -3.85 10.34
N HIS A 34 -1.64 -3.88 9.81
CA HIS A 34 -2.05 -4.79 8.74
C HIS A 34 -2.33 -4.11 7.40
N CYS A 35 -2.87 -2.88 7.39
CA CYS A 35 -3.18 -2.14 6.17
C CYS A 35 -4.10 -2.89 5.17
N ASN A 36 -4.74 -3.97 5.60
CA ASN A 36 -5.54 -4.86 4.77
C ASN A 36 -6.85 -4.22 4.31
N HIS A 37 -7.43 -3.32 5.11
CA HIS A 37 -8.64 -2.58 4.72
C HIS A 37 -8.40 -1.52 3.63
N MET A 38 -7.16 -1.32 3.17
CA MET A 38 -6.85 -0.36 2.10
C MET A 38 -7.04 -0.94 0.69
N TYR A 39 -7.15 -2.27 0.55
CA TYR A 39 -7.37 -2.89 -0.75
C TYR A 39 -8.84 -2.71 -1.17
N PRO A 40 -9.12 -2.28 -2.40
CA PRO A 40 -10.49 -2.09 -2.89
C PRO A 40 -11.26 -3.40 -2.95
N GLU A 41 -10.55 -4.51 -3.20
CA GLU A 41 -11.10 -5.86 -3.25
C GLU A 41 -10.28 -6.83 -2.42
N GLN A 42 -10.94 -7.84 -1.87
CA GLN A 42 -10.35 -8.91 -1.07
C GLN A 42 -10.63 -10.25 -1.73
N PHE A 43 -9.59 -11.06 -1.91
CA PHE A 43 -9.74 -12.44 -2.35
C PHE A 43 -9.97 -13.42 -1.17
N VAL A 44 -10.07 -12.92 0.06
CA VAL A 44 -10.46 -13.74 1.21
C VAL A 44 -11.95 -13.54 1.45
N VAL A 45 -12.70 -14.64 1.44
CA VAL A 45 -14.16 -14.64 1.57
C VAL A 45 -14.59 -14.14 2.95
N GLU A 46 -13.90 -14.57 4.01
CA GLU A 46 -14.21 -14.16 5.37
C GLU A 46 -13.81 -12.69 5.61
N PRO A 47 -14.71 -11.87 6.18
CA PRO A 47 -14.38 -10.48 6.48
C PRO A 47 -13.37 -10.39 7.62
N PHE A 48 -12.41 -9.48 7.52
CA PHE A 48 -11.53 -9.13 8.63
C PHE A 48 -12.19 -8.08 9.52
N VAL A 49 -12.92 -8.53 10.54
CA VAL A 49 -13.67 -7.67 11.46
C VAL A 49 -12.81 -7.26 12.65
N VAL A 50 -12.69 -5.96 12.88
CA VAL A 50 -12.09 -5.40 14.11
C VAL A 50 -13.20 -4.84 14.99
N CYS A 51 -13.35 -5.38 16.20
CA CYS A 51 -14.32 -4.95 17.19
C CYS A 51 -13.60 -4.57 18.49
N ASN A 52 -13.84 -3.36 19.00
CA ASN A 52 -13.18 -2.82 20.20
C ASN A 52 -11.64 -2.96 20.20
N GLY A 53 -11.03 -2.77 19.02
CA GLY A 53 -9.58 -2.87 18.83
C GLY A 53 -9.04 -4.31 18.79
N MET A 54 -9.91 -5.32 18.69
CA MET A 54 -9.55 -6.74 18.66
C MET A 54 -10.10 -7.43 17.42
N ALA A 55 -9.46 -8.53 17.02
CA ALA A 55 -9.93 -9.43 15.97
C ALA A 55 -9.80 -10.88 16.46
N ASP A 56 -10.74 -11.72 16.04
CA ASP A 56 -10.73 -13.14 16.40
C ASP A 56 -9.69 -13.90 15.58
N VAL A 57 -8.98 -14.82 16.25
CA VAL A 57 -8.05 -15.74 15.58
C VAL A 57 -8.86 -16.94 15.08
N PRO A 58 -8.86 -17.25 13.76
CA PRO A 58 -9.57 -18.42 13.26
C PRO A 58 -9.08 -19.72 13.90
N ASP A 59 -10.00 -20.65 14.15
CA ASP A 59 -9.73 -21.96 14.77
C ASP A 59 -9.79 -23.13 13.78
N SER A 60 -10.13 -22.86 12.52
CA SER A 60 -10.14 -23.85 11.44
C SER A 60 -8.71 -24.20 10.96
N PRO A 61 -8.52 -25.35 10.29
CA PRO A 61 -7.18 -25.80 9.89
C PRO A 61 -6.43 -24.80 8.99
N GLY A 62 -5.12 -24.71 9.20
CA GLY A 62 -4.25 -23.81 8.42
C GLY A 62 -4.34 -22.36 8.89
N ILE A 63 -4.35 -21.42 7.96
CA ILE A 63 -4.57 -19.99 8.27
C ILE A 63 -6.05 -19.73 8.64
N GLY A 64 -6.95 -20.63 8.24
CA GLY A 64 -8.37 -20.57 8.55
C GLY A 64 -9.16 -19.56 7.72
N VAL A 65 -8.84 -19.47 6.42
CA VAL A 65 -9.52 -18.61 5.45
C VAL A 65 -9.83 -19.36 4.16
N THR A 66 -10.86 -18.90 3.46
CA THR A 66 -11.25 -19.36 2.13
C THR A 66 -10.80 -18.34 1.09
N VAL A 67 -10.12 -18.82 0.04
CA VAL A 67 -9.70 -17.98 -1.10
C VAL A 67 -10.79 -17.97 -2.16
N ASP A 68 -11.21 -16.78 -2.54
CA ASP A 68 -11.97 -16.50 -3.75
C ASP A 68 -11.03 -16.46 -4.95
N TRP A 69 -11.04 -17.53 -5.74
CA TRP A 69 -10.16 -17.65 -6.90
C TRP A 69 -10.61 -16.79 -8.07
N ASP A 70 -11.89 -16.43 -8.16
CA ASP A 70 -12.38 -15.58 -9.26
C ASP A 70 -11.77 -14.17 -9.13
N VAL A 71 -11.70 -13.63 -7.90
CA VAL A 71 -11.00 -12.36 -7.62
C VAL A 71 -9.50 -12.48 -7.90
N VAL A 72 -8.87 -13.61 -7.55
CA VAL A 72 -7.44 -13.83 -7.86
C VAL A 72 -7.18 -13.83 -9.36
N GLU A 73 -8.04 -14.48 -10.14
CA GLU A 73 -7.91 -14.51 -11.61
C GLU A 73 -8.20 -13.15 -12.25
N GLU A 74 -9.20 -12.41 -11.75
CA GLU A 74 -9.52 -11.06 -12.24
C GLU A 74 -8.33 -10.09 -12.08
N TYR A 75 -7.64 -10.14 -10.94
CA TYR A 75 -6.52 -9.27 -10.62
C TYR A 75 -5.15 -9.87 -10.96
N ARG A 76 -5.12 -11.00 -11.68
CA ARG A 76 -3.86 -11.65 -12.07
C ARG A 76 -3.05 -10.73 -13.00
N VAL A 77 -1.77 -10.56 -12.66
CA VAL A 77 -0.81 -9.81 -13.49
C VAL A 77 0.26 -10.74 -14.05
N ASP A 78 0.76 -10.41 -15.25
CA ASP A 78 1.91 -11.08 -15.82
C ASP A 78 3.17 -10.75 -15.00
N PRO A 79 4.06 -11.73 -14.74
CA PRO A 79 5.31 -11.49 -14.05
C PRO A 79 6.18 -10.46 -14.79
N MET A 80 6.67 -9.47 -14.05
CA MET A 80 7.51 -8.40 -14.58
C MET A 80 8.95 -8.56 -14.05
N ALA A 81 9.94 -8.81 -14.93
CA ALA A 81 11.40 -8.74 -14.66
C ALA A 81 11.98 -7.36 -14.22
N LYS A 82 12.42 -7.23 -12.96
CA LYS A 82 13.03 -5.99 -12.40
C LYS A 82 14.03 -5.26 -13.33
N PRO A 83 14.11 -3.91 -13.28
CA PRO A 83 13.48 -3.02 -12.30
C PRO A 83 12.09 -2.53 -12.75
N TYR A 84 11.09 -2.59 -11.85
CA TYR A 84 9.73 -2.15 -12.13
C TYR A 84 9.12 -1.40 -10.95
N PRO A 85 8.17 -0.47 -11.21
CA PRO A 85 7.83 0.14 -12.51
C PRO A 85 8.79 1.28 -12.92
N PHE A 86 9.88 1.48 -12.16
CA PHE A 86 10.92 2.47 -12.44
C PHE A 86 12.13 1.79 -13.14
N PRO A 87 12.67 2.36 -14.23
CA PRO A 87 12.28 3.61 -14.90
C PRO A 87 10.95 3.51 -15.67
N GLY A 88 10.27 4.64 -15.88
CA GLY A 88 8.96 4.71 -16.56
C GLY A 88 7.74 4.85 -15.63
N LEU A 89 7.97 5.12 -14.35
CA LEU A 89 6.93 5.43 -13.38
C LEU A 89 6.76 6.94 -13.27
N LEU A 90 5.53 7.43 -13.41
CA LEU A 90 5.16 8.79 -13.03
C LEU A 90 3.99 8.72 -12.05
N LEU A 91 4.21 9.22 -10.84
CA LEU A 91 3.22 9.30 -9.77
C LEU A 91 2.71 10.74 -9.69
N ARG A 92 1.40 10.92 -9.54
CA ARG A 92 0.75 12.21 -9.32
C ARG A 92 -0.01 12.18 -7.99
N LEU A 93 0.30 13.12 -7.11
CA LEU A 93 -0.34 13.34 -5.83
C LEU A 93 -1.21 14.59 -5.91
N ASP A 94 -2.53 14.39 -5.88
CA ASP A 94 -3.53 15.45 -5.94
C ASP A 94 -3.94 15.87 -4.52
N TRP A 95 -3.97 17.18 -4.24
CA TRP A 95 -4.39 17.74 -2.96
C TRP A 95 -5.80 18.36 -3.04
N PRO A 96 -6.58 18.35 -1.94
CA PRO A 96 -7.89 19.01 -1.89
C PRO A 96 -7.86 20.52 -2.20
N SER A 97 -6.71 21.16 -2.03
CA SER A 97 -6.50 22.58 -2.38
C SER A 97 -6.42 22.84 -3.90
N GLY A 98 -6.33 21.79 -4.72
CA GLY A 98 -6.03 21.85 -6.14
C GLY A 98 -4.53 21.82 -6.46
N ALA A 99 -3.66 21.84 -5.45
CA ALA A 99 -2.22 21.64 -5.66
C ALA A 99 -1.94 20.20 -6.12
N THR A 100 -0.87 20.01 -6.89
CA THR A 100 -0.47 18.70 -7.40
C THR A 100 1.05 18.52 -7.32
N SER A 101 1.49 17.32 -6.95
CA SER A 101 2.91 16.95 -6.93
C SER A 101 3.18 15.74 -7.84
N TRP A 102 4.31 15.71 -8.53
CA TRP A 102 4.73 14.59 -9.37
C TRP A 102 6.09 14.03 -8.97
N PHE A 103 6.20 12.70 -9.05
CA PHE A 103 7.39 11.94 -8.67
C PHE A 103 7.66 10.80 -9.65
N THR A 104 8.93 10.48 -9.90
CA THR A 104 9.29 9.34 -10.79
C THR A 104 9.48 8.01 -10.05
N HIS A 105 9.54 8.04 -8.71
CA HIS A 105 9.58 6.84 -7.87
C HIS A 105 9.21 7.16 -6.41
N ALA A 106 8.80 6.13 -5.65
CA ALA A 106 8.35 6.30 -4.27
C ALA A 106 9.43 6.87 -3.33
N GLN A 107 10.70 6.51 -3.52
CA GLN A 107 11.79 7.06 -2.68
C GLN A 107 11.87 8.59 -2.77
N GLN A 108 11.65 9.17 -3.96
CA GLN A 108 11.67 10.62 -4.15
C GLN A 108 10.56 11.28 -3.33
N MET A 109 9.36 10.69 -3.35
CA MET A 109 8.25 11.13 -2.52
C MET A 109 8.56 11.03 -1.02
N TRP A 110 9.13 9.90 -0.57
CA TRP A 110 9.51 9.73 0.83
C TRP A 110 10.54 10.75 1.29
N ASP A 111 11.56 11.02 0.48
CA ASP A 111 12.59 12.00 0.79
C ASP A 111 11.98 13.41 0.93
N THR A 112 11.04 13.78 0.05
CA THR A 112 10.28 15.04 0.13
C THR A 112 9.48 15.17 1.44
N PHE A 113 8.75 14.11 1.84
CA PHE A 113 8.03 14.12 3.11
C PHE A 113 8.97 14.16 4.32
N GLN A 114 10.09 13.45 4.26
CA GLN A 114 11.07 13.44 5.33
C GLN A 114 11.77 14.80 5.50
N ALA A 115 11.97 15.54 4.41
CA ALA A 115 12.48 16.91 4.43
C ALA A 115 11.46 17.92 5.00
N GLY A 116 10.18 17.56 5.07
CA GLY A 116 9.11 18.46 5.50
C GLY A 116 8.60 19.40 4.41
N ASP A 117 8.91 19.11 3.15
CA ASP A 117 8.53 19.94 1.99
C ASP A 117 7.04 19.81 1.64
N LEU A 118 6.39 18.74 2.10
CA LEU A 118 4.96 18.48 1.93
C LEU A 118 4.25 18.24 3.27
N PRO A 119 2.99 18.67 3.41
CA PRO A 119 2.24 18.51 4.65
C PRO A 119 1.81 17.05 4.87
N ALA A 120 1.35 16.72 6.08
CA ALA A 120 0.75 15.41 6.33
C ALA A 120 -0.49 15.17 5.45
N PHE A 121 -0.78 13.90 5.15
CA PHE A 121 -1.96 13.54 4.38
C PHE A 121 -3.25 13.92 5.13
N MET A 122 -4.22 14.39 4.36
CA MET A 122 -5.55 14.76 4.79
C MET A 122 -6.59 14.06 3.91
N GLU A 123 -7.85 14.05 4.35
CA GLU A 123 -8.95 13.53 3.55
C GLU A 123 -9.00 14.21 2.18
N GLY A 124 -9.19 13.42 1.12
CA GLY A 124 -9.22 13.88 -0.27
C GLY A 124 -7.86 13.93 -0.97
N VAL A 125 -6.75 13.61 -0.30
CA VAL A 125 -5.47 13.40 -0.99
C VAL A 125 -5.54 12.10 -1.80
N ASN A 126 -5.09 12.14 -3.05
CA ASN A 126 -5.15 10.98 -3.95
C ASN A 126 -3.81 10.78 -4.68
N LEU A 127 -3.33 9.54 -4.71
CA LEU A 127 -2.13 9.16 -5.44
C LEU A 127 -2.53 8.34 -6.66
N THR A 128 -2.13 8.78 -7.84
CA THR A 128 -2.39 8.11 -9.11
C THR A 128 -1.09 7.84 -9.87
N ARG A 129 -1.07 6.75 -10.62
CA ARG A 129 -0.07 6.57 -11.67
C ARG A 129 -0.55 7.31 -12.91
N VAL A 130 0.33 8.11 -13.50
CA VAL A 130 0.11 8.74 -14.80
C VAL A 130 0.66 7.80 -15.86
N GLU A 131 -0.22 7.19 -16.65
CA GLU A 131 0.19 6.29 -17.74
C GLU A 131 0.96 7.05 -18.81
N ASP A 132 2.00 6.44 -19.36
CA ASP A 132 2.76 6.97 -20.50
C ASP A 132 1.91 6.81 -21.76
N ASP A 133 1.36 7.92 -22.23
CA ASP A 133 0.54 7.99 -23.44
C ASP A 133 1.37 8.29 -24.71
N GLY A 134 2.70 8.35 -24.58
CA GLY A 134 3.62 8.68 -25.67
C GLY A 134 3.65 10.16 -26.05
N SER A 135 2.97 11.03 -25.31
CA SER A 135 2.93 12.47 -25.60
C SER A 135 4.23 13.19 -25.23
N GLU A 136 4.54 14.27 -25.95
CA GLU A 136 5.64 15.17 -25.58
C GLU A 136 5.44 15.80 -24.19
N GLU A 137 4.18 16.02 -23.81
CA GLU A 137 3.81 16.57 -22.49
C GLU A 137 4.18 15.60 -21.36
N TRP A 138 3.85 14.32 -21.52
CA TRP A 138 4.23 13.30 -20.55
C TRP A 138 5.76 13.18 -20.45
N GLN A 139 6.46 13.12 -21.58
CA GLN A 139 7.92 12.99 -21.61
C GLN A 139 8.59 14.21 -20.94
N ALA A 140 8.13 15.42 -21.25
CA ALA A 140 8.65 16.64 -20.63
C ALA A 140 8.41 16.67 -19.12
N LEU A 141 7.25 16.21 -18.66
CA LEU A 141 6.94 16.13 -17.23
C LEU A 141 7.78 15.06 -16.53
N TYR A 142 7.92 13.88 -17.14
CA TYR A 142 8.75 12.79 -16.62
C TYR A 142 10.22 13.20 -16.51
N GLU A 143 10.78 13.85 -17.54
CA GLU A 143 12.16 14.35 -17.51
C GLU A 143 12.38 15.40 -16.41
N ARG A 144 11.40 16.30 -16.20
CA ARG A 144 11.46 17.29 -15.12
C ARG A 144 11.39 16.63 -13.75
N ALA A 145 10.39 15.76 -13.55
CA ALA A 145 10.19 15.02 -12.31
C ALA A 145 11.38 14.10 -11.98
N GLY A 146 12.09 13.61 -13.00
CA GLY A 146 13.29 12.79 -12.82
C GLY A 146 14.51 13.56 -12.27
N ARG A 147 14.52 14.89 -12.35
CA ARG A 147 15.58 15.74 -11.76
C ARG A 147 15.28 16.12 -10.32
N HIS A 148 14.03 16.46 -10.04
CA HIS A 148 13.50 16.80 -8.72
C HIS A 148 11.97 16.69 -8.76
N PRO A 149 11.27 16.54 -7.62
CA PRO A 149 9.81 16.60 -7.59
C PRO A 149 9.28 17.84 -8.32
N VAL A 150 8.15 17.70 -8.99
CA VAL A 150 7.43 18.84 -9.59
C VAL A 150 6.24 19.15 -8.70
N HIS A 151 6.00 20.42 -8.41
CA HIS A 151 4.83 20.90 -7.66
C HIS A 151 4.13 21.99 -8.49
N ALA A 152 2.80 21.95 -8.56
CA ALA A 152 1.96 22.94 -9.25
C ALA A 152 0.74 23.33 -8.41
#